data_AF-A0A256XWW6-F1
#
_entry.id   AF-A0A256XWW6-F1
#
_cell.length_a   1.000
_cell.length_b   1.000
_cell.length_c   1.000
_cell.angle_alpha   90.00
_cell.angle_beta   90.00
_cell.angle_gamma   90.00
#
_symmetry.space_group_name_H-M   'P 1'
#
loop_
_entity.id
_entity.type
_entity.pdbx_description
1 polymer ?
#
loop_
_entity_poly.entity_id
_entity_poly.type
_entity_poly.pdbx_seq_one_letter_code
_entity_poly.pdbx_strand_id
1 'polypeptide(L)'
;MKKASKKQSFISRIIFGLFKLFFLVVFSIIKYLFLAVFWAFKKVFSRSKTVKPKKIKAKHSLKVSASHSPFCPENIVKGDFADFTERLLSQSLILTIVGKRGSGKSALGFRILENIYAKNKRPCFALGVKQSFLPSWIQSIESIDDVKDNGVVLVDEGAVSFSSRKSMSKQNKELADLLAIARHKDLTLILVTQNTGMIDKNVLNLTDAVLVKEGSLLQQKMERSVMKEFYETASQHFNTIPLSQRTAYFYLFDSSVEGFVSSVLPGFWSDNVSKSRK
;
A
#
# COMPACT_ATOMS: atom_id res chain seq x y z
N MET A 1 -51.98 78.39 -0.81
CA MET A 1 -50.78 77.57 -1.09
C MET A 1 -51.02 76.08 -0.81
N LYS A 2 -51.69 75.28 -1.67
CA LYS A 2 -51.78 73.80 -1.52
C LYS A 2 -52.08 73.07 -2.85
N LYS A 3 -51.36 73.35 -3.94
CA LYS A 3 -51.50 72.58 -5.21
C LYS A 3 -50.19 72.01 -5.79
N ALA A 4 -49.04 72.27 -5.17
CA ALA A 4 -47.74 71.82 -5.70
C ALA A 4 -47.32 70.38 -5.29
N SER A 5 -47.91 69.76 -4.26
CA SER A 5 -47.37 68.49 -3.72
C SER A 5 -47.84 67.20 -4.41
N LYS A 6 -48.90 67.23 -5.25
CA LYS A 6 -49.40 66.02 -5.93
C LYS A 6 -48.60 65.63 -7.19
N LYS A 7 -47.93 66.58 -7.85
CA LYS A 7 -47.16 66.31 -9.08
C LYS A 7 -45.83 65.58 -8.80
N GLN A 8 -45.23 65.84 -7.62
CA GLN A 8 -43.99 65.19 -7.19
C GLN A 8 -44.15 63.69 -6.91
N SER A 9 -45.32 63.23 -6.46
CA SER A 9 -45.53 61.80 -6.16
C SER A 9 -45.81 60.93 -7.39
N PHE A 10 -46.20 61.54 -8.52
CA PHE A 10 -46.41 60.81 -9.77
C PHE A 10 -45.08 60.54 -10.49
N ILE A 11 -44.18 61.54 -10.52
CA ILE A 11 -42.85 61.43 -11.12
C ILE A 11 -41.99 60.41 -10.35
N SER A 12 -42.05 60.41 -9.01
CA SER A 12 -41.28 59.44 -8.20
C SER A 12 -41.74 57.99 -8.42
N ARG A 13 -43.03 57.76 -8.67
CA ARG A 13 -43.55 56.42 -9.02
C ARG A 13 -43.08 55.93 -10.37
N ILE A 14 -42.98 56.81 -11.37
CA ILE A 14 -42.46 56.47 -12.70
C ILE A 14 -40.95 56.16 -12.63
N ILE A 15 -40.18 56.99 -11.92
CA ILE A 15 -38.75 56.78 -11.73
C ILE A 15 -38.48 55.46 -10.99
N PHE A 16 -39.26 55.16 -9.94
CA PHE A 16 -39.14 53.90 -9.21
C PHE A 16 -39.51 52.68 -10.08
N GLY A 17 -40.51 52.81 -10.95
CA GLY A 17 -40.89 51.77 -11.92
C GLY A 17 -39.77 51.50 -12.93
N LEU A 18 -39.16 52.55 -13.49
CA LEU A 18 -38.03 52.43 -14.42
C LEU A 18 -36.80 51.82 -13.74
N PHE A 19 -36.52 52.21 -12.49
CA PHE A 19 -35.42 51.65 -11.71
C PHE A 19 -35.63 50.16 -11.43
N LYS A 20 -36.86 49.76 -11.07
CA LYS A 20 -37.20 48.34 -10.85
C LYS A 20 -37.07 47.52 -12.13
N LEU A 21 -37.47 48.08 -13.27
CA LEU A 21 -37.32 47.43 -14.57
C LEU A 21 -35.84 47.26 -14.94
N PHE A 22 -35.04 48.31 -14.76
CA PHE A 22 -33.59 48.26 -14.98
C PHE A 22 -32.92 47.19 -14.11
N PHE A 23 -33.27 47.15 -12.81
CA PHE A 23 -32.71 46.16 -11.89
C PHE A 23 -33.09 44.72 -12.29
N LEU A 24 -34.32 44.48 -12.76
CA LEU A 24 -34.76 43.17 -13.24
C LEU A 24 -33.99 42.73 -14.50
N VAL A 25 -33.70 43.66 -15.41
CA VAL A 25 -32.91 43.39 -16.62
C VAL A 25 -31.46 43.06 -16.25
N VAL A 26 -30.83 43.88 -15.41
CA VAL A 26 -29.45 43.66 -14.94
C VAL A 26 -29.34 42.33 -14.18
N PHE A 27 -30.27 42.05 -13.28
CA PHE A 27 -30.30 40.80 -12.53
C PHE A 27 -30.47 39.58 -13.44
N SER A 28 -31.31 39.69 -14.48
CA SER A 28 -31.47 38.63 -15.48
C SER A 28 -30.16 38.38 -16.25
N ILE A 29 -29.47 39.44 -16.69
CA ILE A 29 -28.18 39.33 -17.39
C ILE A 29 -27.14 38.63 -16.51
N ILE A 30 -27.02 39.04 -15.23
CA ILE A 30 -26.08 38.43 -14.28
C ILE A 30 -26.41 36.94 -14.06
N LYS A 31 -27.70 36.60 -13.92
CA LYS A 31 -28.15 35.21 -13.74
C LYS A 31 -27.77 34.33 -14.94
N TYR A 32 -27.95 34.83 -16.17
CA TYR A 32 -27.55 34.10 -17.38
C TYR A 32 -26.03 33.96 -17.52
N LEU A 33 -25.26 34.99 -17.15
CA LEU A 33 -23.80 34.94 -17.09
C LEU A 33 -23.31 33.89 -16.08
N PHE A 34 -23.90 33.86 -14.89
CA PHE A 34 -23.56 32.89 -13.85
C PHE A 34 -23.90 31.46 -14.29
N LEU A 35 -25.07 31.24 -14.93
CA LEU A 35 -25.44 29.95 -15.51
C LEU A 35 -24.47 29.51 -16.61
N ALA A 36 -24.04 30.41 -17.49
CA ALA A 36 -23.08 30.11 -18.55
C ALA A 36 -21.71 29.72 -17.98
N VAL A 37 -21.20 30.46 -17.00
CA VAL A 37 -19.96 30.14 -16.29
C VAL A 37 -20.07 28.80 -15.56
N PHE A 38 -21.17 28.57 -14.84
CA PHE A 38 -21.41 27.30 -14.14
C PHE A 38 -21.46 26.11 -15.12
N TRP A 39 -22.08 26.29 -16.29
CA TRP A 39 -22.14 25.26 -17.33
C TRP A 39 -20.76 24.98 -17.94
N ALA A 40 -19.96 26.02 -18.19
CA ALA A 40 -18.57 25.88 -18.63
C ALA A 40 -17.72 25.16 -17.57
N PHE A 41 -17.86 25.53 -16.30
CA PHE A 41 -17.16 24.88 -15.17
C PHE A 41 -17.54 23.41 -15.05
N LYS A 42 -18.84 23.09 -15.17
CA LYS A 42 -19.34 21.71 -15.14
C LYS A 42 -18.85 20.91 -16.36
N LYS A 43 -18.65 21.53 -17.52
CA LYS A 43 -18.08 20.89 -18.73
C LYS A 43 -16.58 20.63 -18.60
N VAL A 44 -15.83 21.53 -17.94
CA VAL A 44 -14.40 21.34 -17.62
C VAL A 44 -14.23 20.26 -16.56
N PHE A 45 -15.02 20.27 -15.49
CA PHE A 45 -14.95 19.26 -14.43
C PHE A 45 -15.52 17.90 -14.82
N SER A 46 -16.51 17.84 -15.72
CA SER A 46 -17.02 16.56 -16.23
C SER A 46 -16.13 15.89 -17.29
N ARG A 47 -15.10 16.60 -17.81
CA ARG A 47 -13.98 16.00 -18.54
C ARG A 47 -12.97 15.29 -17.63
N SER A 48 -13.07 15.46 -16.30
CA SER A 48 -12.37 14.64 -15.30
C SER A 48 -13.14 13.35 -14.97
N LYS A 49 -14.03 12.89 -15.85
CA LYS A 49 -14.58 11.53 -15.77
C LYS A 49 -13.51 10.53 -16.16
N THR A 50 -13.07 9.80 -15.13
CA THR A 50 -12.80 8.37 -15.20
C THR A 50 -11.98 7.97 -16.42
N VAL A 51 -10.66 8.07 -16.27
CA VAL A 51 -9.79 7.04 -16.83
C VAL A 51 -10.28 5.74 -16.23
N LYS A 52 -11.23 5.07 -16.89
CA LYS A 52 -11.47 3.65 -16.68
C LYS A 52 -10.07 3.04 -16.81
N PRO A 53 -9.53 2.34 -15.78
CA PRO A 53 -8.25 1.70 -15.93
C PRO A 53 -8.37 0.85 -17.18
N LYS A 54 -7.60 1.24 -18.21
CA LYS A 54 -7.52 0.53 -19.46
C LYS A 54 -7.17 -0.88 -19.00
N LYS A 55 -8.05 -1.86 -19.20
CA LYS A 55 -7.69 -3.27 -19.03
C LYS A 55 -6.55 -3.49 -20.02
N ILE A 56 -5.32 -3.25 -19.57
CA ILE A 56 -4.12 -3.66 -20.25
C ILE A 56 -4.29 -5.17 -20.26
N LYS A 57 -4.74 -5.71 -21.39
CA LYS A 57 -4.68 -7.14 -21.66
C LYS A 57 -3.20 -7.48 -21.50
N ALA A 58 -2.86 -8.02 -20.33
CA ALA A 58 -1.51 -8.37 -19.94
C ALA A 58 -1.01 -9.43 -20.92
N LYS A 59 -0.38 -8.99 -22.02
CA LYS A 59 0.09 -9.88 -23.08
C LYS A 59 1.31 -10.72 -22.67
N HIS A 60 1.85 -10.54 -21.46
CA HIS A 60 3.03 -11.25 -20.96
C HIS A 60 3.01 -11.47 -19.44
N SER A 61 1.96 -12.08 -18.87
CA SER A 61 2.08 -12.65 -17.52
C SER A 61 2.80 -14.01 -17.57
N LEU A 62 3.60 -14.32 -16.55
CA LEU A 62 4.27 -15.62 -16.48
C LEU A 62 3.22 -16.73 -16.28
N LYS A 63 3.21 -17.75 -17.14
CA LYS A 63 2.34 -18.92 -17.01
C LYS A 63 2.96 -19.95 -16.06
N VAL A 64 3.13 -19.58 -14.79
CA VAL A 64 3.66 -20.48 -13.75
C VAL A 64 2.57 -20.74 -12.73
N SER A 65 2.25 -22.01 -12.50
CA SER A 65 1.34 -22.42 -11.41
C SER A 65 2.02 -22.24 -10.06
N ALA A 66 1.29 -21.72 -9.08
CA ALA A 66 1.79 -21.62 -7.71
C ALA A 66 2.07 -23.01 -7.13
N SER A 67 3.21 -23.15 -6.46
CA SER A 67 3.59 -24.36 -5.73
C SER A 67 3.80 -24.08 -4.25
N HIS A 68 3.13 -24.85 -3.40
CA HIS A 68 3.33 -24.78 -1.95
C HIS A 68 4.63 -25.48 -1.57
N SER A 69 5.54 -24.76 -0.93
CA SER A 69 6.72 -25.34 -0.29
C SER A 69 6.76 -24.90 1.15
N PRO A 70 6.62 -25.82 2.13
CA PRO A 70 6.67 -25.44 3.53
C PRO A 70 8.02 -24.81 3.88
N PHE A 71 8.00 -23.98 4.91
CA PHE A 71 9.23 -23.52 5.55
C PHE A 71 9.83 -24.66 6.38
N CYS A 72 11.16 -24.69 6.48
CA CYS A 72 11.86 -25.68 7.26
C CYS A 72 12.39 -25.02 8.54
N PRO A 73 11.81 -25.31 9.72
CA PRO A 73 12.35 -24.83 10.98
C PRO A 73 13.69 -25.52 11.24
N GLU A 74 14.75 -24.74 11.42
CA GLU A 74 16.11 -25.24 11.65
C GLU A 74 16.43 -25.27 13.15
N ASN A 75 16.00 -24.23 13.84
CA ASN A 75 16.17 -24.10 15.28
C ASN A 75 15.01 -23.29 15.86
N ILE A 76 14.15 -23.92 16.66
CA ILE A 76 13.08 -23.24 17.37
C ILE A 76 13.55 -22.97 18.79
N VAL A 77 13.55 -21.69 19.18
CA VAL A 77 13.92 -21.24 20.52
C VAL A 77 12.73 -21.35 21.46
N LYS A 78 11.53 -20.99 20.96
CA LYS A 78 10.30 -20.99 21.76
C LYS A 78 9.07 -21.24 20.89
N GLY A 79 8.08 -21.93 21.46
CA GLY A 79 6.74 -22.03 20.89
C GLY A 79 6.59 -23.13 19.84
N ASP A 80 5.54 -23.05 19.03
CA ASP A 80 5.21 -24.03 17.99
C ASP A 80 5.15 -23.39 16.59
N PHE A 81 5.99 -23.92 15.70
CA PHE A 81 6.06 -23.49 14.31
C PHE A 81 4.82 -23.89 13.50
N ALA A 82 4.15 -24.98 13.88
CA ALA A 82 2.91 -25.42 13.24
C ALA A 82 1.79 -24.38 13.46
N ASP A 83 1.65 -23.86 14.68
CA ASP A 83 0.68 -22.81 15.03
C ASP A 83 0.87 -21.55 14.18
N PHE A 84 2.12 -21.12 14.00
CA PHE A 84 2.43 -19.99 13.11
C PHE A 84 2.03 -20.30 11.66
N THR A 85 2.34 -21.50 11.18
CA THR A 85 2.01 -21.91 9.81
C THR A 85 0.51 -21.94 9.59
N GLU A 86 -0.27 -22.45 10.55
CA GLU A 86 -1.72 -22.48 10.47
C GLU A 86 -2.30 -21.06 10.45
N ARG A 87 -1.85 -20.17 11.36
CA ARG A 87 -2.28 -18.76 11.37
C ARG A 87 -1.91 -18.04 10.08
N LEU A 88 -0.69 -18.24 9.57
CA LEU A 88 -0.24 -17.64 8.32
C LEU A 88 -1.15 -17.98 7.13
N LEU A 89 -1.69 -19.20 7.10
CA LEU A 89 -2.57 -19.65 6.03
C LEU A 89 -4.03 -19.21 6.26
N SER A 90 -4.51 -19.28 7.49
CA SER A 90 -5.93 -19.15 7.83
C SER A 90 -6.37 -17.75 8.26
N GLN A 91 -5.46 -16.93 8.78
CA GLN A 91 -5.77 -15.62 9.36
C GLN A 91 -5.22 -14.48 8.51
N SER A 92 -5.67 -13.27 8.85
CA SER A 92 -5.14 -12.04 8.27
C SER A 92 -4.09 -11.46 9.19
N LEU A 93 -2.85 -11.47 8.71
CA LEU A 93 -1.68 -11.06 9.47
C LEU A 93 -0.99 -9.87 8.80
N ILE A 94 -0.38 -9.02 9.62
CA ILE A 94 0.58 -8.01 9.20
C ILE A 94 1.97 -8.56 9.49
N LEU A 95 2.68 -8.92 8.42
CA LEU A 95 4.03 -9.46 8.47
C LEU A 95 5.02 -8.38 8.06
N THR A 96 6.09 -8.19 8.84
CA THR A 96 7.16 -7.27 8.49
C THR A 96 8.46 -8.03 8.23
N ILE A 97 9.00 -7.89 7.03
CA ILE A 97 10.27 -8.51 6.60
C ILE A 97 11.36 -7.45 6.53
N VAL A 98 12.42 -7.64 7.33
CA VAL A 98 13.54 -6.70 7.46
C VAL A 98 14.87 -7.32 7.06
N GLY A 99 15.90 -6.51 6.78
CA GLY A 99 17.26 -6.95 6.46
C GLY A 99 17.95 -6.15 5.35
N LYS A 100 19.23 -6.44 5.08
CA LYS A 100 20.04 -5.63 4.15
C LYS A 100 19.63 -5.78 2.68
N ARG A 101 20.11 -4.89 1.83
CA ARG A 101 19.99 -5.05 0.38
C ARG A 101 20.56 -6.40 -0.06
N GLY A 102 19.83 -7.14 -0.89
CA GLY A 102 20.26 -8.44 -1.40
C GLY A 102 20.14 -9.61 -0.41
N SER A 103 19.58 -9.42 0.79
CA SER A 103 19.40 -10.52 1.75
C SER A 103 18.28 -11.51 1.38
N GLY A 104 17.50 -11.25 0.33
CA GLY A 104 16.42 -12.12 -0.13
C GLY A 104 15.02 -11.81 0.44
N LYS A 105 14.80 -10.62 1.01
CA LYS A 105 13.50 -10.21 1.58
C LYS A 105 12.32 -10.35 0.60
N SER A 106 12.45 -9.79 -0.60
CA SER A 106 11.38 -9.82 -1.61
C SER A 106 11.09 -11.25 -2.07
N ALA A 107 12.11 -12.11 -2.15
CA ALA A 107 11.94 -13.53 -2.47
C ALA A 107 11.14 -14.24 -1.37
N LEU A 108 11.46 -13.99 -0.09
CA LEU A 108 10.71 -14.52 1.05
C LEU A 108 9.25 -14.04 1.03
N GLY A 109 9.02 -12.74 0.82
CA GLY A 109 7.66 -12.18 0.74
C GLY A 109 6.82 -12.82 -0.37
N PHE A 110 7.40 -13.08 -1.53
CA PHE A 110 6.71 -13.81 -2.59
C PHE A 110 6.53 -15.30 -2.32
N ARG A 111 7.47 -15.95 -1.63
CA ARG A 111 7.32 -17.35 -1.20
C ARG A 111 6.15 -17.49 -0.22
N ILE A 112 6.01 -16.58 0.74
CA ILE A 112 4.84 -16.53 1.63
C ILE A 112 3.56 -16.41 0.80
N LEU A 113 3.52 -15.44 -0.10
CA LEU A 113 2.37 -15.16 -0.95
C LEU A 113 2.03 -16.36 -1.87
N GLU A 114 3.03 -17.04 -2.43
CA GLU A 114 2.85 -18.27 -3.21
C GLU A 114 2.29 -19.42 -2.36
N ASN A 115 2.80 -19.62 -1.14
CA ASN A 115 2.33 -20.67 -0.25
C ASN A 115 0.86 -20.47 0.14
N ILE A 116 0.47 -19.22 0.49
CA ILE A 116 -0.92 -18.88 0.81
C ILE A 116 -1.83 -19.10 -0.39
N TYR A 117 -1.43 -18.64 -1.58
CA TYR A 117 -2.22 -18.86 -2.80
C TYR A 117 -2.34 -20.35 -3.13
N ALA A 118 -1.24 -21.09 -3.05
CA ALA A 118 -1.21 -22.51 -3.38
C ALA A 118 -2.18 -23.32 -2.52
N LYS A 119 -2.24 -23.02 -1.21
CA LYS A 119 -3.11 -23.71 -0.24
C LYS A 119 -4.56 -23.23 -0.28
N ASN A 120 -4.79 -21.92 -0.19
CA ASN A 120 -6.11 -21.38 0.12
C ASN A 120 -6.72 -20.56 -1.01
N LYS A 121 -5.99 -20.37 -2.12
CA LYS A 121 -6.43 -19.59 -3.29
C LYS A 121 -6.86 -18.15 -2.96
N ARG A 122 -6.40 -17.60 -1.82
CA ARG A 122 -6.64 -16.20 -1.44
C ARG A 122 -6.10 -15.28 -2.53
N PRO A 123 -6.84 -14.25 -2.98
CA PRO A 123 -6.38 -13.34 -4.02
C PRO A 123 -5.06 -12.68 -3.63
N CYS A 124 -4.06 -12.73 -4.51
CA CYS A 124 -2.73 -12.19 -4.21
C CYS A 124 -2.42 -10.96 -5.04
N PHE A 125 -1.80 -9.98 -4.39
CA PHE A 125 -1.49 -8.69 -4.97
C PHE A 125 -0.06 -8.26 -4.66
N ALA A 126 0.54 -7.50 -5.57
CA ALA A 126 1.84 -6.87 -5.35
C ALA A 126 1.75 -5.39 -5.71
N LEU A 127 2.05 -4.52 -4.74
CA LEU A 127 2.02 -3.07 -4.91
C LEU A 127 3.30 -2.60 -5.60
N GLY A 128 3.16 -1.84 -6.69
CA GLY A 128 4.30 -1.21 -7.37
C GLY A 128 5.20 -2.15 -8.18
N VAL A 129 4.77 -3.39 -8.44
CA VAL A 129 5.54 -4.38 -9.22
C VAL A 129 4.86 -4.59 -10.56
N LYS A 130 5.57 -4.42 -11.69
CA LYS A 130 4.98 -4.60 -13.03
C LYS A 130 4.44 -6.02 -13.23
N GLN A 131 3.24 -6.13 -13.79
CA GLN A 131 2.59 -7.41 -14.07
C GLN A 131 3.42 -8.36 -14.95
N SER A 132 4.31 -7.83 -15.80
CA SER A 132 5.18 -8.62 -16.68
C SER A 132 6.19 -9.51 -15.92
N PHE A 133 6.48 -9.18 -14.67
CA PHE A 133 7.37 -9.97 -13.81
C PHE A 133 6.60 -10.88 -12.85
N LEU A 134 5.28 -10.87 -12.93
CA LEU A 134 4.40 -11.58 -12.02
C LEU A 134 3.67 -12.71 -12.77
N PRO A 135 3.46 -13.85 -12.12
CA PRO A 135 2.57 -14.86 -12.65
C PRO A 135 1.12 -14.36 -12.62
N SER A 136 0.26 -14.97 -13.43
CA SER A 136 -1.13 -14.52 -13.62
C SER A 136 -2.00 -14.55 -12.35
N TRP A 137 -1.58 -15.31 -11.33
CA TRP A 137 -2.27 -15.41 -10.05
C TRP A 137 -1.86 -14.32 -9.05
N ILE A 138 -0.83 -13.51 -9.35
CA ILE A 138 -0.51 -12.28 -8.59
C ILE A 138 -0.92 -11.09 -9.44
N GLN A 139 -1.82 -10.27 -8.91
CA GLN A 139 -2.24 -9.03 -9.55
C GLN A 139 -1.34 -7.86 -9.13
N SER A 140 -0.76 -7.18 -10.11
CA SER A 140 -0.11 -5.88 -9.92
C SER A 140 -1.16 -4.82 -9.60
N ILE A 141 -0.91 -4.02 -8.56
CA ILE A 141 -1.78 -2.92 -8.15
C ILE A 141 -0.97 -1.63 -7.95
N GLU A 142 -1.63 -0.49 -8.11
CA GLU A 142 -1.07 0.84 -7.84
C GLU A 142 -1.60 1.45 -6.53
N SER A 143 -2.82 1.08 -6.13
CA SER A 143 -3.40 1.42 -4.81
C SER A 143 -3.92 0.16 -4.12
N ILE A 144 -3.88 0.16 -2.78
CA ILE A 144 -4.49 -0.90 -1.98
C ILE A 144 -6.02 -0.86 -2.03
N ASP A 145 -6.62 0.27 -2.42
CA ASP A 145 -8.08 0.37 -2.58
C ASP A 145 -8.64 -0.65 -3.59
N ASP A 146 -7.81 -1.03 -4.57
CA ASP A 146 -8.13 -2.00 -5.61
C ASP A 146 -8.08 -3.47 -5.13
N VAL A 147 -7.62 -3.70 -3.90
CA VAL A 147 -7.51 -5.04 -3.32
C VAL A 147 -8.89 -5.56 -2.95
N LYS A 148 -9.15 -6.81 -3.36
CA LYS A 148 -10.35 -7.55 -2.97
C LYS A 148 -10.24 -8.02 -1.52
N ASP A 149 -11.39 -8.16 -0.87
CA ASP A 149 -11.49 -8.69 0.49
C ASP A 149 -10.82 -10.06 0.62
N ASN A 150 -10.29 -10.33 1.81
CA ASN A 150 -9.49 -11.52 2.12
C ASN A 150 -8.22 -11.69 1.27
N GLY A 151 -7.73 -10.59 0.69
CA GLY A 151 -6.53 -10.56 -0.16
C GLY A 151 -5.22 -10.61 0.62
N VAL A 152 -4.16 -11.06 -0.05
CA VAL A 152 -2.78 -11.01 0.45
C VAL A 152 -2.00 -10.00 -0.37
N VAL A 153 -1.42 -8.99 0.27
CA VAL A 153 -0.76 -7.87 -0.39
C VAL A 153 0.71 -7.80 -0.01
N LEU A 154 1.59 -7.91 -1.00
CA LEU A 154 3.02 -7.65 -0.85
C LEU A 154 3.31 -6.17 -1.12
N VAL A 155 3.83 -5.48 -0.11
CA VAL A 155 4.25 -4.07 -0.16
C VAL A 155 5.77 -4.04 -0.06
N ASP A 156 6.45 -3.76 -1.18
CA ASP A 156 7.89 -3.57 -1.16
C ASP A 156 8.26 -2.12 -0.81
N GLU A 157 9.48 -1.91 -0.31
CA GLU A 157 9.99 -0.60 0.13
C GLU A 157 9.91 0.45 -1.00
N GLY A 158 10.11 0.02 -2.24
CA GLY A 158 9.93 0.86 -3.43
C GLY A 158 8.50 1.38 -3.58
N ALA A 159 7.48 0.60 -3.19
CA ALA A 159 6.07 0.98 -3.33
C ALA A 159 5.67 2.10 -2.37
N VAL A 160 6.15 2.05 -1.11
CA VAL A 160 5.99 3.14 -0.12
C VAL A 160 6.73 4.41 -0.56
N SER A 161 7.81 4.24 -1.33
CA SER A 161 8.57 5.35 -1.93
C SER A 161 7.92 5.91 -3.21
N PHE A 162 7.10 5.14 -3.93
CA PHE A 162 6.41 5.59 -5.15
C PHE A 162 5.20 6.49 -4.84
N SER A 163 4.52 6.27 -3.71
CA SER A 163 3.42 7.12 -3.23
C SER A 163 3.90 8.44 -2.59
N SER A 164 5.21 8.52 -2.30
CA SER A 164 5.85 9.57 -1.49
C SER A 164 6.52 10.72 -2.24
N ARG A 165 6.20 10.96 -3.52
CA ARG A 165 6.61 12.21 -4.20
C ARG A 165 5.96 13.49 -3.63
N LYS A 166 5.47 13.46 -2.38
CA LYS A 166 5.02 14.59 -1.54
C LYS A 166 5.21 14.23 -0.06
N SER A 167 6.03 15.01 0.66
CA SER A 167 6.32 15.11 2.13
C SER A 167 6.27 13.85 3.02
N MET A 168 7.24 13.77 3.95
CA MET A 168 7.41 12.70 4.96
C MET A 168 6.13 12.39 5.79
N SER A 169 5.26 13.38 6.02
CA SER A 169 3.98 13.22 6.70
C SER A 169 2.95 12.39 5.91
N LYS A 170 3.06 12.32 4.58
CA LYS A 170 2.14 11.60 3.71
C LYS A 170 2.42 10.10 3.71
N GLN A 171 3.69 9.68 3.79
CA GLN A 171 4.09 8.27 3.84
C GLN A 171 3.51 7.55 5.07
N ASN A 172 3.61 8.17 6.24
CA ASN A 172 3.06 7.60 7.48
C ASN A 172 1.54 7.53 7.44
N LYS A 173 0.89 8.54 6.83
CA LYS A 173 -0.56 8.55 6.63
C LYS A 173 -1.00 7.43 5.69
N GLU A 174 -0.32 7.25 4.57
CA GLU A 174 -0.62 6.19 3.60
C GLU A 174 -0.44 4.80 4.19
N LEU A 175 0.60 4.58 5.01
CA LEU A 175 0.81 3.32 5.68
C LEU A 175 -0.24 3.07 6.79
N ALA A 176 -0.66 4.10 7.52
CA ALA A 176 -1.75 4.02 8.48
C ALA A 176 -3.10 3.74 7.81
N ASP A 177 -3.39 4.42 6.69
CA ASP A 177 -4.58 4.18 5.87
C ASP A 177 -4.57 2.75 5.31
N LEU A 178 -3.40 2.26 4.87
CA LEU A 178 -3.20 0.88 4.41
C LEU A 178 -3.52 -0.14 5.49
N LEU A 179 -3.08 0.08 6.73
CA LEU A 179 -3.38 -0.78 7.87
C LEU A 179 -4.86 -0.75 8.26
N ALA A 180 -5.49 0.42 8.20
CA ALA A 180 -6.92 0.56 8.46
C ALA A 180 -7.74 -0.22 7.41
N ILE A 181 -7.41 -0.06 6.13
CA ILE A 181 -8.03 -0.81 5.03
C ILE A 181 -7.81 -2.31 5.21
N ALA A 182 -6.60 -2.72 5.59
CA ALA A 182 -6.30 -4.13 5.81
C ALA A 182 -7.16 -4.76 6.90
N ARG A 183 -7.42 -4.06 8.00
CA ARG A 183 -8.35 -4.55 9.02
C ARG A 183 -9.79 -4.67 8.52
N HIS A 184 -10.27 -3.66 7.79
CA HIS A 184 -11.66 -3.66 7.32
C HIS A 184 -11.93 -4.68 6.21
N LYS A 185 -10.93 -4.97 5.37
CA LYS A 185 -11.04 -5.92 4.26
C LYS A 185 -10.48 -7.31 4.58
N ASP A 186 -10.10 -7.56 5.83
CA ASP A 186 -9.48 -8.82 6.26
C ASP A 186 -8.26 -9.19 5.40
N LEU A 187 -7.32 -8.26 5.24
CA LEU A 187 -6.15 -8.43 4.38
C LEU A 187 -4.95 -8.95 5.17
N THR A 188 -4.20 -9.86 4.56
CA THR A 188 -2.82 -10.14 4.97
C THR A 188 -1.90 -9.14 4.29
N LEU A 189 -1.10 -8.42 5.08
CA LEU A 189 -0.10 -7.48 4.58
C LEU A 189 1.30 -8.04 4.79
N ILE A 190 2.11 -8.02 3.75
CA ILE A 190 3.53 -8.39 3.81
C ILE A 190 4.34 -7.14 3.50
N LEU A 191 4.85 -6.49 4.54
CA LEU A 191 5.64 -5.27 4.45
C LEU A 191 7.12 -5.65 4.34
N VAL A 192 7.78 -5.23 3.26
CA VAL A 192 9.22 -5.43 3.09
C VAL A 192 9.93 -4.09 3.23
N THR A 193 10.91 -4.01 4.13
CA THR A 193 11.72 -2.81 4.33
C THR A 193 13.19 -3.14 4.56
N GLN A 194 14.10 -2.23 4.17
CA GLN A 194 15.47 -2.25 4.64
C GLN A 194 15.57 -1.62 6.03
N ASN A 195 14.99 -0.45 6.26
CA ASN A 195 15.16 0.28 7.51
C ASN A 195 13.81 0.48 8.20
N THR A 196 13.66 -0.01 9.43
CA THR A 196 12.40 0.18 10.16
C THR A 196 12.25 1.62 10.65
N GLY A 197 13.35 2.37 10.73
CA GLY A 197 13.40 3.82 10.94
C GLY A 197 12.50 4.63 9.99
N MET A 198 12.21 4.12 8.79
CA MET A 198 11.30 4.75 7.83
C MET A 198 9.82 4.40 8.06
N ILE A 199 9.54 3.39 8.88
CA ILE A 199 8.18 2.98 9.25
C ILE A 199 7.83 3.63 10.59
N ASP A 200 6.61 4.16 10.72
CA ASP A 200 6.13 4.70 11.99
C ASP A 200 6.11 3.62 13.08
N LYS A 201 6.49 3.97 14.32
CA LYS A 201 6.57 3.00 15.42
C LYS A 201 5.23 2.32 15.69
N ASN A 202 4.11 3.04 15.53
CA ASN A 202 2.79 2.47 15.74
C ASN A 202 2.47 1.41 14.68
N VAL A 203 2.99 1.56 13.46
CA VAL A 203 2.83 0.53 12.42
C VAL A 203 3.62 -0.73 12.76
N LEU A 204 4.85 -0.59 13.25
CA LEU A 204 5.62 -1.75 13.72
C LEU A 204 4.92 -2.45 14.88
N ASN A 205 4.33 -1.70 15.82
CA ASN A 205 3.57 -2.26 16.93
C ASN A 205 2.29 -3.01 16.49
N LEU A 206 1.82 -2.79 15.27
CA LEU A 206 0.67 -3.49 14.69
C LEU A 206 1.07 -4.73 13.90
N THR A 207 2.37 -5.03 13.81
CA THR A 207 2.87 -6.22 13.13
C THR A 207 2.64 -7.45 14.00
N ASP A 208 2.06 -8.51 13.44
CA ASP A 208 1.83 -9.78 14.12
C ASP A 208 3.10 -10.64 14.17
N ALA A 209 3.94 -10.57 13.12
CA ALA A 209 5.21 -11.28 13.04
C ALA A 209 6.30 -10.48 12.32
N VAL A 210 7.52 -10.53 12.86
CA VAL A 210 8.71 -9.93 12.26
C VAL A 210 9.64 -11.03 11.75
N LEU A 211 9.95 -10.98 10.45
CA LEU A 211 10.85 -11.90 9.78
C LEU A 211 12.17 -11.18 9.45
N VAL A 212 13.23 -11.55 10.15
CA VAL A 212 14.54 -10.90 10.07
C VAL A 212 15.45 -11.66 9.11
N LYS A 213 15.74 -11.07 7.96
CA LYS A 213 16.84 -11.51 7.09
C LYS A 213 18.16 -10.93 7.57
N GLU A 214 19.27 -11.45 7.04
CA GLU A 214 20.61 -10.96 7.34
C GLU A 214 20.67 -9.43 7.22
N GLY A 215 21.14 -8.76 8.27
CA GLY A 215 21.39 -7.32 8.31
C GLY A 215 22.82 -6.96 7.88
N SER A 216 23.07 -5.69 7.58
CA SER A 216 24.46 -5.18 7.44
C SER A 216 24.93 -4.61 8.78
N LEU A 217 26.24 -4.63 9.03
CA LEU A 217 26.79 -4.10 10.28
C LEU A 217 26.38 -2.63 10.53
N LEU A 218 26.40 -1.81 9.47
CA LEU A 218 25.98 -0.41 9.58
C LEU A 218 24.48 -0.28 9.83
N GLN A 219 23.66 -1.08 9.13
CA GLN A 219 22.22 -1.10 9.32
C GLN A 219 21.84 -1.47 10.75
N GLN A 220 22.45 -2.52 11.30
CA GLN A 220 22.21 -2.95 12.68
C GLN A 220 22.55 -1.86 13.71
N LYS A 221 23.63 -1.10 13.47
CA LYS A 221 24.02 0.02 14.35
C LYS A 221 23.10 1.23 14.27
N MET A 222 22.46 1.45 13.12
CA MET A 222 21.61 2.61 12.86
C MET A 222 20.11 2.33 13.11
N GLU A 223 19.77 1.09 13.45
CA GLU A 223 18.39 0.68 13.70
C GLU A 223 17.90 1.14 15.09
N ARG A 224 16.58 1.21 15.27
CA ARG A 224 15.96 1.51 16.57
C ARG A 224 16.28 0.42 17.59
N SER A 225 16.34 0.81 18.87
CA SER A 225 16.74 -0.08 19.98
C SER A 225 16.06 -1.45 19.97
N VAL A 226 14.74 -1.50 19.86
CA VAL A 226 13.97 -2.77 19.85
C VAL A 226 14.35 -3.67 18.67
N MET A 227 14.51 -3.08 17.48
CA MET A 227 14.87 -3.84 16.28
C MET A 227 16.34 -4.27 16.28
N LYS A 228 17.19 -3.56 17.03
CA LYS A 228 18.58 -3.94 17.22
C LYS A 228 18.68 -5.29 17.93
N GLU A 229 17.87 -5.52 18.96
CA GLU A 229 17.80 -6.80 19.67
C GLU A 229 17.42 -7.94 18.71
N PHE A 230 16.41 -7.75 17.86
CA PHE A 230 16.02 -8.74 16.85
C PHE A 230 17.15 -9.05 15.86
N TYR A 231 17.89 -8.03 15.42
CA TYR A 231 19.05 -8.25 14.56
C TYR A 231 20.21 -8.93 15.26
N GLU A 232 20.48 -8.60 16.52
CA GLU A 232 21.54 -9.22 17.32
C GLU A 232 21.28 -10.71 17.49
N THR A 233 20.06 -11.09 17.91
CA THR A 233 19.62 -12.49 18.00
C THR A 233 19.73 -13.19 16.64
N ALA A 234 19.15 -12.63 15.58
CA ALA A 234 19.22 -13.24 14.25
C ALA A 234 20.67 -13.41 13.76
N SER A 235 21.56 -12.46 14.06
CA SER A 235 22.95 -12.47 13.61
C SER A 235 23.75 -13.61 14.21
N GLN A 236 23.45 -14.02 15.45
CA GLN A 236 24.09 -15.18 16.09
C GLN A 236 23.87 -16.44 15.24
N HIS A 237 22.65 -16.64 14.73
CA HIS A 237 22.34 -17.76 13.83
C HIS A 237 22.91 -17.57 12.43
N PHE A 238 22.83 -16.38 11.84
CA PHE A 238 23.43 -16.16 10.51
C PHE A 238 24.95 -16.38 10.49
N ASN A 239 25.64 -16.11 11.60
CA ASN A 239 27.09 -16.28 11.69
C ASN A 239 27.55 -17.74 11.61
N THR A 240 26.67 -18.71 11.89
CA THR A 240 26.96 -20.14 11.73
C THR A 240 26.77 -20.63 10.29
N ILE A 241 26.09 -19.84 9.44
CA ILE A 241 25.77 -20.18 8.06
C ILE A 241 26.78 -19.53 7.09
N PRO A 242 27.31 -20.27 6.09
CA PRO A 242 28.15 -19.69 5.04
C PRO A 242 27.44 -18.55 4.30
N LEU A 243 28.18 -17.47 4.00
CA LEU A 243 27.63 -16.25 3.37
C LEU A 243 26.80 -16.52 2.10
N SER A 244 27.22 -17.49 1.28
CA SER A 244 26.54 -17.86 0.03
C SER A 244 25.16 -18.51 0.24
N GLN A 245 24.85 -18.99 1.44
CA GLN A 245 23.61 -19.72 1.75
C GLN A 245 22.62 -18.89 2.56
N ARG A 246 23.07 -17.80 3.20
CA ARG A 246 22.27 -16.97 4.13
C ARG A 246 20.97 -16.44 3.54
N THR A 247 20.89 -16.26 2.21
CA THR A 247 19.68 -15.77 1.54
C THR A 247 18.48 -16.72 1.66
N ALA A 248 18.69 -18.01 1.95
CA ALA A 248 17.60 -18.96 2.18
C ALA A 248 16.98 -18.83 3.59
N TYR A 249 17.71 -18.26 4.55
CA TYR A 249 17.35 -18.27 5.97
C TYR A 249 16.76 -16.95 6.46
N PHE A 250 15.95 -17.01 7.49
CA PHE A 250 15.42 -15.88 8.23
C PHE A 250 15.20 -16.27 9.69
N TYR A 251 15.20 -15.29 10.57
CA TYR A 251 14.78 -15.48 11.95
C TYR A 251 13.35 -14.96 12.10
N LEU A 252 12.48 -15.72 12.75
CA LEU A 252 11.06 -15.41 12.94
C LEU A 252 10.82 -15.03 14.40
N PHE A 253 10.21 -13.87 14.60
CA PHE A 253 9.62 -13.43 15.86
C PHE A 253 8.12 -13.30 15.69
N ASP A 254 7.37 -14.06 16.46
CA ASP A 254 5.92 -14.10 16.39
C ASP A 254 5.34 -14.50 17.77
N SER A 255 4.05 -14.25 17.98
CA SER A 255 3.38 -14.53 19.26
C SER A 255 3.35 -16.02 19.65
N SER A 256 3.34 -16.94 18.67
CA SER A 256 3.31 -18.39 18.90
C SER A 256 4.67 -19.05 18.71
N VAL A 257 5.65 -18.40 18.08
CA VAL A 257 6.96 -19.00 17.81
C VAL A 257 8.09 -18.00 17.71
N GLU A 258 9.26 -18.41 18.17
CA GLU A 258 10.53 -17.76 17.92
C GLU A 258 11.55 -18.78 17.40
N GLY A 259 12.19 -18.51 16.26
CA GLY A 259 13.21 -19.43 15.74
C GLY A 259 13.83 -19.07 14.40
N PHE A 260 14.89 -19.81 14.07
CA PHE A 260 15.60 -19.74 12.80
C PHE A 260 15.01 -20.73 11.80
N VAL A 261 14.68 -20.22 10.61
CA VAL A 261 13.86 -20.91 9.61
C VAL A 261 14.46 -20.72 8.24
N SER A 262 14.37 -21.75 7.39
CA SER A 262 14.78 -21.68 5.99
C SER A 262 13.60 -21.75 5.03
N SER A 263 13.82 -21.20 3.84
CA SER A 263 12.83 -21.12 2.76
C SER A 263 13.49 -21.32 1.40
N VAL A 264 12.76 -21.95 0.49
CA VAL A 264 13.15 -22.04 -0.92
C VAL A 264 12.63 -20.83 -1.69
N LEU A 265 13.32 -20.46 -2.77
CA LEU A 265 12.90 -19.38 -3.67
C LEU A 265 11.51 -19.67 -4.25
N PRO A 266 10.65 -18.65 -4.49
CA PRO A 266 9.33 -18.85 -5.10
C PRO A 266 9.45 -19.48 -6.49
N GLY A 267 8.46 -20.27 -6.91
CA GLY A 267 8.52 -21.11 -8.11
C GLY A 267 8.68 -20.33 -9.43
N PHE A 268 8.36 -19.03 -9.42
CA PHE A 268 8.52 -18.13 -10.56
C PHE A 268 9.73 -17.18 -10.44
N TRP A 269 10.57 -17.36 -9.41
CA TRP A 269 11.71 -16.48 -9.17
C TRP A 269 12.72 -16.59 -10.31
N SER A 270 13.18 -15.45 -10.79
CA SER A 270 14.23 -15.36 -11.81
C SER A 270 15.08 -14.10 -11.61
N ASP A 271 16.23 -14.06 -12.25
CA ASP A 271 17.11 -12.88 -12.26
C ASP A 271 16.39 -11.63 -12.74
N ASN A 272 15.44 -11.77 -13.67
CA ASN A 272 14.63 -10.66 -14.17
C ASN A 272 13.72 -10.09 -13.09
N VAL A 273 13.08 -10.96 -12.30
CA VAL A 273 12.24 -10.55 -11.14
C VAL A 273 13.09 -9.90 -10.05
N SER A 274 14.31 -10.40 -9.83
CA SER A 274 15.25 -9.83 -8.87
C SER A 274 15.76 -8.45 -9.31
N LYS A 275 16.17 -8.30 -10.58
CA LYS A 275 16.76 -7.06 -11.13
C LYS A 275 15.71 -5.98 -11.40
N SER A 276 14.46 -6.33 -11.68
CA SER A 276 13.39 -5.35 -11.91
C SER A 276 13.05 -4.48 -10.70
N ARG A 277 13.60 -4.82 -9.52
CA ARG A 277 13.44 -4.11 -8.26
C ARG A 277 14.68 -3.32 -7.82
N LYS A 278 15.76 -3.34 -8.63
CA LYS A 278 16.93 -2.47 -8.43
C LYS A 278 16.68 -1.10 -9.03
#